data_AF-A0A6P0N048-F1
#
_entry.id   AF-A0A6P0N048-F1
#
_cell.length_a   1.000
_cell.length_b   1.000
_cell.length_c   1.000
_cell.angle_alpha   90.00
_cell.angle_beta   90.00
_cell.angle_gamma   90.00
#
_symmetry.space_group_name_H-M   'P 1'
#
loop_
_entity.id
_entity.type
_entity.pdbx_description
1 polymer ?
#
loop_
_entity_poly.entity_id
_entity_poly.type
_entity_poly.pdbx_seq_one_letter_code
_entity_poly.pdbx_strand_id
1 'polypeptide(L)'
;LWAQAWDILFFAGHSCSHAQNEIGQIFINKTDSLTIPQLKHGLKKAIAQGLTLAIFNSCDGLSLAVNLADLHIPQMIVMREPVPDQVAQAFLKNFLAAFASGKPFYYSVREAREKLQGLEDQCPCATWLPVICQNPAEIPGTWQDFRADERDCTEP
;
A
#
# COMPACT_ATOMS: atom_id res chain seq x y z
N LEU A 1 15.82 -0.34 -2.45
CA LEU A 1 14.95 -1.53 -2.60
C LEU A 1 15.67 -2.88 -2.58
N TRP A 2 17.00 -2.97 -2.78
CA TRP A 2 17.68 -4.28 -2.93
C TRP A 2 18.63 -4.72 -1.81
N ALA A 3 18.90 -3.87 -0.82
CA ALA A 3 19.91 -4.12 0.23
C ALA A 3 19.37 -4.05 1.67
N GLN A 4 18.10 -3.65 1.87
CA GLN A 4 17.47 -3.54 3.19
C GLN A 4 16.10 -4.20 3.13
N ALA A 5 15.73 -4.89 4.21
CA ALA A 5 14.38 -5.36 4.46
C ALA A 5 13.43 -4.15 4.55
N TRP A 6 12.21 -4.30 4.03
CA TRP A 6 11.18 -3.27 4.07
C TRP A 6 9.88 -3.92 4.53
N ASP A 7 9.36 -3.55 5.70
CA ASP A 7 8.07 -4.07 6.18
C ASP A 7 6.88 -3.46 5.44
N ILE A 8 7.00 -2.18 5.08
CA ILE A 8 5.95 -1.39 4.44
C ILE A 8 6.47 -0.80 3.12
N LEU A 9 5.76 -1.10 2.02
CA LEU A 9 5.91 -0.41 0.76
C LEU A 9 4.77 0.60 0.59
N PHE A 10 5.11 1.83 0.25
CA PHE A 10 4.14 2.84 -0.16
C PHE A 10 4.40 3.29 -1.59
N PHE A 11 3.36 3.28 -2.41
CA PHE A 11 3.37 3.79 -3.77
C PHE A 11 2.27 4.84 -3.95
N ALA A 12 2.64 6.03 -4.38
CA ALA A 12 1.72 7.07 -4.84
C ALA A 12 2.17 7.55 -6.21
N GLY A 13 1.30 7.42 -7.20
CA GLY A 13 1.61 7.82 -8.56
C GLY A 13 0.50 7.48 -9.53
N HIS A 14 0.65 7.99 -10.74
CA HIS A 14 -0.27 7.71 -11.83
C HIS A 14 0.00 6.31 -12.39
N SER A 15 -1.08 5.58 -12.62
CA SER A 15 -1.09 4.36 -13.40
C SER A 15 -1.95 4.60 -14.63
N CYS A 16 -1.47 4.17 -15.80
CA CYS A 16 -2.26 4.20 -17.03
C CYS A 16 -2.42 2.77 -17.54
N SER A 17 -3.67 2.33 -17.62
CA SER A 17 -4.07 1.08 -18.24
C SER A 17 -4.51 1.42 -19.66
N HIS A 18 -3.69 1.15 -20.67
CA HIS A 18 -4.10 1.39 -22.06
C HIS A 18 -5.18 0.37 -22.43
N ALA A 19 -6.23 0.83 -23.14
CA ALA A 19 -7.51 0.14 -23.35
C ALA A 19 -7.48 -1.14 -24.21
N GLN A 20 -6.32 -1.78 -24.37
CA GLN A 20 -6.13 -2.97 -25.21
C GLN A 20 -5.18 -3.94 -24.52
N ASN A 21 -5.67 -4.63 -23.48
CA ASN A 21 -5.11 -5.86 -22.92
C ASN A 21 -3.61 -5.90 -22.54
N GLU A 22 -2.90 -4.77 -22.53
CA GLU A 22 -1.46 -4.73 -22.25
C GLU A 22 -1.14 -3.87 -21.02
N ILE A 23 -0.68 -4.58 -19.99
CA ILE A 23 0.30 -4.20 -18.97
C ILE A 23 0.26 -2.72 -18.56
N GLY A 24 -0.48 -2.43 -17.48
CA GLY A 24 -0.46 -1.11 -16.85
C GLY A 24 0.97 -0.65 -16.53
N GLN A 25 1.27 0.60 -16.86
CA GLN A 25 2.54 1.22 -16.47
C GLN A 25 2.34 2.06 -15.22
N ILE A 26 3.35 2.01 -14.35
CA ILE A 26 3.42 2.75 -13.10
C ILE A 26 4.52 3.79 -13.24
N PHE A 27 4.18 5.06 -13.17
CA PHE A 27 5.17 6.13 -13.24
C PHE A 27 5.81 6.34 -11.87
N ILE A 28 7.14 6.16 -11.79
CA ILE A 28 7.92 6.51 -10.59
C ILE A 28 8.10 8.04 -10.55
N ASN A 29 8.34 8.64 -11.71
CA ASN A 29 8.49 10.08 -11.89
C ASN A 29 8.07 10.46 -13.34
N LYS A 30 8.38 11.68 -13.78
CA LYS A 30 7.99 12.18 -15.11
C LYS A 30 8.70 11.47 -16.28
N THR A 31 9.83 10.82 -16.02
CA THR A 31 10.69 10.19 -17.05
C THR A 31 10.76 8.68 -16.92
N ASP A 32 10.56 8.16 -15.71
CA ASP A 32 10.78 6.77 -15.37
C ASP A 32 9.43 6.10 -15.07
N SER A 33 9.18 5.00 -15.79
CA SER A 33 8.03 4.13 -15.55
C SER A 33 8.48 2.68 -15.37
N LEU A 34 7.66 1.93 -14.63
CA LEU A 34 7.79 0.49 -14.45
C LEU A 34 6.59 -0.20 -15.05
N THR A 35 6.86 -1.29 -15.75
CA THR A 35 5.81 -2.22 -16.16
C THR A 35 5.38 -3.10 -14.97
N ILE A 36 4.16 -3.64 -14.99
CA ILE A 36 3.71 -4.60 -13.96
C ILE A 36 4.71 -5.76 -13.76
N PRO A 37 5.27 -6.42 -14.79
CA PRO A 37 6.27 -7.47 -14.59
C PRO A 37 7.52 -7.01 -13.84
N GLN A 38 8.03 -5.80 -14.12
CA GLN A 38 9.18 -5.24 -13.41
C GLN A 38 8.84 -4.94 -11.95
N LEU A 39 7.65 -4.36 -11.70
CA LEU A 39 7.16 -4.15 -10.34
C LEU A 39 7.05 -5.47 -9.59
N LYS A 40 6.45 -6.50 -10.21
CA LYS A 40 6.34 -7.85 -9.63
C LYS A 40 7.70 -8.42 -9.26
N HIS A 41 8.69 -8.28 -10.14
CA HIS A 41 10.03 -8.77 -9.86
C HIS A 41 10.66 -8.08 -8.63
N GLY A 42 10.52 -6.74 -8.53
CA GLY A 42 10.97 -5.99 -7.36
C GLY A 42 10.24 -6.39 -6.08
N LEU A 43 8.91 -6.51 -6.16
CA LEU A 43 8.06 -6.93 -5.04
C LEU A 43 8.37 -8.34 -4.56
N LYS A 44 8.58 -9.31 -5.45
CA LYS A 44 8.99 -10.68 -5.07
C LYS A 44 10.24 -10.67 -4.20
N LYS A 45 11.22 -9.83 -4.55
CA LYS A 45 12.44 -9.68 -3.77
C LYS A 45 12.17 -9.00 -2.42
N ALA A 46 11.33 -7.98 -2.38
CA ALA A 46 10.96 -7.31 -1.13
C ALA A 46 10.17 -8.24 -0.18
N ILE A 47 9.25 -9.05 -0.71
CA ILE A 47 8.47 -10.05 0.05
C ILE A 47 9.40 -11.11 0.63
N ALA A 48 10.35 -11.61 -0.17
CA ALA A 48 11.38 -12.52 0.31
C ALA A 48 12.29 -11.92 1.40
N GLN A 49 12.25 -10.58 1.57
CA GLN A 49 13.00 -9.83 2.57
C GLN A 49 12.10 -9.25 3.68
N GLY A 50 10.85 -9.70 3.83
CA GLY A 50 9.98 -9.31 4.94
C GLY A 50 8.89 -8.28 4.64
N LEU A 51 8.63 -7.95 3.36
CA LEU A 51 7.51 -7.06 3.02
C LEU A 51 6.16 -7.68 3.40
N THR A 52 5.47 -7.05 4.35
CA THR A 52 4.17 -7.52 4.88
C THR A 52 3.01 -6.62 4.48
N LEU A 53 3.25 -5.33 4.23
CA LEU A 53 2.22 -4.36 3.88
C LEU A 53 2.60 -3.56 2.63
N ALA A 54 1.70 -3.53 1.63
CA ALA A 54 1.83 -2.66 0.48
C ALA A 54 0.65 -1.68 0.37
N ILE A 55 0.93 -0.39 0.20
CA ILE A 55 -0.09 0.67 0.11
C ILE A 55 0.04 1.32 -1.27
N PHE A 56 -1.02 1.21 -2.08
CA PHE A 56 -1.09 1.75 -3.44
C PHE A 56 -2.13 2.87 -3.52
N ASN A 57 -1.66 4.11 -3.39
CA ASN A 57 -2.43 5.33 -3.64
C ASN A 57 -2.34 5.68 -5.14
N SER A 58 -2.98 4.90 -5.99
CA SER A 58 -3.00 5.10 -7.44
C SER A 58 -4.42 5.08 -7.99
N CYS A 59 -4.63 5.66 -9.17
CA CYS A 59 -5.95 5.76 -9.80
C CYS A 59 -6.52 4.42 -10.29
N ASP A 60 -5.68 3.38 -10.41
CA ASP A 60 -6.09 2.02 -10.79
C ASP A 60 -5.63 0.98 -9.75
N GLY A 61 -5.91 1.27 -8.48
CA GLY A 61 -5.48 0.44 -7.35
C GLY A 61 -6.05 -0.98 -7.37
N LEU A 62 -7.28 -1.16 -7.83
CA LEU A 62 -7.92 -2.48 -7.90
C LEU A 62 -7.31 -3.38 -8.97
N SER A 63 -7.10 -2.87 -10.19
CA SER A 63 -6.44 -3.67 -11.24
C SER A 63 -5.02 -4.02 -10.84
N LEU A 64 -4.33 -3.12 -10.14
CA LEU A 64 -3.00 -3.41 -9.59
C LEU A 64 -3.06 -4.53 -8.54
N ALA A 65 -4.01 -4.49 -7.60
CA ALA A 65 -4.18 -5.54 -6.60
C ALA A 65 -4.45 -6.91 -7.23
N VAL A 66 -5.30 -6.98 -8.26
CA VAL A 66 -5.57 -8.21 -9.01
C VAL A 66 -4.31 -8.73 -9.69
N ASN A 67 -3.56 -7.84 -10.34
CA ASN A 67 -2.32 -8.21 -10.99
C ASN A 67 -1.28 -8.72 -9.99
N LEU A 68 -1.22 -8.19 -8.76
CA LEU A 68 -0.24 -8.57 -7.75
C LEU A 68 -0.71 -9.73 -6.85
N ALA A 69 -1.91 -10.26 -7.05
CA ALA A 69 -2.47 -11.32 -6.19
C ALA A 69 -1.60 -12.59 -6.16
N ASP A 70 -0.90 -12.91 -7.26
CA ASP A 70 0.03 -14.04 -7.36
C ASP A 70 1.28 -13.90 -6.49
N LEU A 71 1.55 -12.71 -5.98
CA LEU A 71 2.69 -12.45 -5.08
C LEU A 71 2.40 -12.79 -3.63
N HIS A 72 1.14 -13.07 -3.28
CA HIS A 72 0.73 -13.46 -1.92
C HIS A 72 1.14 -12.44 -0.84
N ILE A 73 1.15 -11.15 -1.17
CA ILE A 73 1.42 -10.08 -0.19
C ILE A 73 0.38 -10.19 0.93
N PRO A 74 0.79 -10.25 2.22
CA PRO A 74 -0.14 -10.47 3.32
C PRO A 74 -1.28 -9.45 3.35
N GLN A 75 -0.93 -8.17 3.27
CA GLN A 75 -1.88 -7.07 3.32
C GLN A 75 -1.56 -6.03 2.25
N MET A 76 -2.59 -5.61 1.54
CA MET A 76 -2.52 -4.46 0.64
C MET A 76 -3.62 -3.45 0.96
N ILE A 77 -3.30 -2.17 0.90
CA ILE A 77 -4.29 -1.08 0.91
C ILE A 77 -4.28 -0.46 -0.48
N VAL A 78 -5.41 -0.45 -1.18
CA VAL A 78 -5.55 0.16 -2.51
C VAL A 78 -6.73 1.11 -2.55
N MET A 79 -6.75 2.00 -3.54
CA MET A 79 -7.87 2.92 -3.75
C MET A 79 -8.86 2.30 -4.74
N ARG A 80 -10.16 2.30 -4.40
CA ARG A 80 -11.24 1.76 -5.24
C ARG A 80 -11.41 2.50 -6.56
N GLU A 81 -11.18 3.80 -6.51
CA GLU A 81 -11.42 4.74 -7.61
C GLU A 81 -10.29 5.79 -7.62
N PRO A 82 -10.15 6.54 -8.73
CA PRO A 82 -9.26 7.69 -8.80
C PRO A 82 -9.48 8.63 -7.61
N VAL A 83 -8.45 8.77 -6.79
CA VAL A 83 -8.49 9.57 -5.56
C VAL A 83 -7.71 10.87 -5.75
N PRO A 84 -8.24 12.01 -5.29
CA PRO A 84 -7.47 13.25 -5.24
C PRO A 84 -6.27 13.11 -4.29
N ASP A 85 -5.13 13.71 -4.65
CA ASP A 85 -3.90 13.65 -3.86
C ASP A 85 -4.10 14.04 -2.40
N GLN A 86 -4.97 15.02 -2.13
CA GLN A 86 -5.29 15.46 -0.78
C GLN A 86 -5.89 14.33 0.08
N VAL A 87 -6.81 13.55 -0.48
CA VAL A 87 -7.45 12.43 0.23
C VAL A 87 -6.44 11.31 0.45
N ALA A 88 -5.65 10.98 -0.57
CA ALA A 88 -4.59 9.97 -0.48
C ALA A 88 -3.55 10.30 0.60
N GLN A 89 -3.08 11.55 0.64
CA GLN A 89 -2.13 12.04 1.63
C GLN A 89 -2.73 12.10 3.04
N ALA A 90 -3.98 12.58 3.17
CA ALA A 90 -4.68 12.62 4.45
C ALA A 90 -4.88 11.21 5.02
N PHE A 91 -5.31 10.27 4.18
CA PHE A 91 -5.46 8.87 4.56
C PHE A 91 -4.14 8.30 5.08
N LEU A 92 -3.05 8.45 4.31
CA LEU A 92 -1.76 7.90 4.69
C LEU A 92 -1.27 8.46 6.03
N LYS A 93 -1.36 9.79 6.23
CA LYS A 93 -0.95 10.42 7.49
C LYS A 93 -1.75 9.88 8.68
N ASN A 94 -3.07 9.79 8.53
CA ASN A 94 -3.96 9.30 9.58
C ASN A 94 -3.74 7.81 9.87
N PHE A 95 -3.54 7.00 8.82
CA PHE A 95 -3.25 5.58 8.93
C PHE A 95 -1.93 5.33 9.65
N LEU A 96 -0.84 5.96 9.19
CA LEU A 96 0.47 5.79 9.81
C LEU A 96 0.47 6.28 11.26
N ALA A 97 -0.20 7.39 11.58
CA ALA A 97 -0.31 7.87 12.95
C ALA A 97 -1.06 6.87 13.86
N ALA A 98 -2.18 6.31 13.39
CA ALA A 98 -2.94 5.32 14.15
C ALA A 98 -2.16 4.00 14.30
N PHE A 99 -1.58 3.51 13.21
CA PHE A 99 -0.85 2.24 13.19
C PHE A 99 0.44 2.32 14.02
N ALA A 100 1.19 3.42 13.91
CA ALA A 100 2.38 3.65 14.72
C ALA A 100 2.11 3.80 16.23
N SER A 101 0.87 4.11 16.62
CA SER A 101 0.45 4.11 18.02
C SER A 101 0.22 2.70 18.60
N GLY A 102 0.44 1.65 17.81
CA GLY A 102 0.27 0.26 18.24
C GLY A 102 -1.17 -0.27 18.09
N LYS A 103 -2.04 0.46 17.39
CA LYS A 103 -3.40 0.00 17.09
C LYS A 103 -3.38 -1.14 16.07
N PRO A 104 -4.30 -2.12 16.15
CA PRO A 104 -4.41 -3.17 15.15
C PRO A 104 -4.57 -2.61 13.74
N PHE A 105 -4.06 -3.32 12.74
CA PHE A 105 -4.07 -2.90 11.33
C PHE A 105 -5.47 -2.45 10.86
N TYR A 106 -6.48 -3.32 11.01
CA TYR A 106 -7.86 -3.02 10.59
C TYR A 106 -8.46 -1.82 11.32
N TYR A 107 -8.14 -1.67 12.60
CA TYR A 107 -8.62 -0.53 13.38
C TYR A 107 -7.98 0.77 12.88
N SER A 108 -6.69 0.73 12.57
CA SER A 108 -5.94 1.87 12.03
C SER A 108 -6.48 2.30 10.66
N VAL A 109 -6.82 1.35 9.78
CA VAL A 109 -7.46 1.65 8.49
C VAL A 109 -8.85 2.26 8.70
N ARG A 110 -9.66 1.71 9.61
CA ARG A 110 -11.00 2.24 9.90
C ARG A 110 -10.95 3.66 10.43
N GLU A 111 -10.11 3.93 11.43
CA GLU A 111 -9.93 5.27 11.99
C GLU A 111 -9.40 6.25 10.94
N ALA A 112 -8.47 5.81 10.08
CA ALA A 112 -7.96 6.65 9.01
C ALA A 112 -9.05 7.03 8.01
N ARG A 113 -9.95 6.10 7.66
CA ARG A 113 -11.13 6.38 6.83
C ARG A 113 -12.09 7.34 7.52
N GLU A 114 -12.43 7.12 8.79
CA GLU A 114 -13.34 7.99 9.54
C GLU A 114 -12.83 9.45 9.55
N LYS A 115 -11.51 9.65 9.70
CA LYS A 115 -10.90 10.99 9.63
C LYS A 115 -10.95 11.64 8.25
N LEU A 116 -11.29 10.92 7.17
CA LEU A 116 -11.54 11.49 5.85
C LEU A 116 -12.91 12.15 5.73
N GLN A 117 -13.82 11.96 6.70
CA GLN A 117 -15.16 12.54 6.66
C GLN A 117 -15.13 14.07 6.48
N GLY A 118 -14.14 14.75 7.08
CA GLY A 118 -13.96 16.21 6.91
C GLY A 118 -13.56 16.64 5.49
N LEU A 119 -13.25 15.71 4.60
CA LEU A 119 -12.96 15.96 3.19
C LEU A 119 -14.14 15.60 2.27
N GLU A 120 -15.23 15.03 2.79
CA GLU A 120 -16.36 14.58 1.96
C GLU A 120 -17.13 15.74 1.31
N ASP A 121 -17.09 16.94 1.90
CA ASP A 121 -17.68 18.14 1.31
C ASP A 121 -17.03 18.52 -0.04
N GLN A 122 -15.76 18.14 -0.23
CA GLN A 122 -14.98 18.45 -1.44
C GLN A 122 -14.76 17.21 -2.31
N CYS A 123 -14.73 16.03 -1.69
CA CYS A 123 -14.47 14.74 -2.32
C CYS A 123 -15.54 13.74 -1.84
N PRO A 124 -16.70 13.68 -2.52
CA PRO A 124 -17.79 12.80 -2.11
C PRO A 124 -17.31 11.36 -1.93
N CYS A 125 -17.77 10.71 -0.85
CA CYS A 125 -17.42 9.33 -0.52
C CYS A 125 -15.92 9.06 -0.32
N ALA A 126 -15.12 10.07 0.04
CA ALA A 126 -13.70 9.90 0.35
C ALA A 126 -13.43 8.80 1.40
N THR A 127 -14.34 8.60 2.35
CA THR A 127 -14.23 7.56 3.39
C THR A 127 -14.32 6.13 2.84
N TRP A 128 -14.87 5.93 1.64
CA TRP A 128 -15.06 4.62 0.99
C TRP A 128 -13.92 4.24 0.04
N LEU A 129 -13.01 5.18 -0.28
CA LEU A 129 -11.98 4.98 -1.30
C LEU A 129 -10.90 3.98 -0.90
N PRO A 130 -10.26 4.06 0.30
CA PRO A 130 -9.22 3.10 0.65
C PRO A 130 -9.86 1.75 0.94
N VAL A 131 -9.39 0.66 0.34
CA VAL A 131 -9.83 -0.72 0.57
C VAL A 131 -8.68 -1.64 0.90
N ILE A 132 -8.98 -2.65 1.74
CA ILE A 132 -8.01 -3.67 2.13
C ILE A 132 -8.18 -4.84 1.19
N CYS A 133 -7.10 -5.24 0.53
CA CYS A 133 -6.95 -6.49 -0.17
C CYS A 133 -6.04 -7.39 0.67
N GLN A 134 -6.60 -8.43 1.27
CA GLN A 134 -5.88 -9.33 2.16
C GLN A 134 -5.68 -10.69 1.50
N ASN A 135 -4.55 -11.33 1.79
CA ASN A 135 -4.40 -12.76 1.62
C ASN A 135 -5.01 -13.48 2.83
N PRO A 136 -6.13 -14.23 2.70
CA PRO A 136 -6.79 -14.87 3.84
C PRO A 136 -5.94 -15.91 4.57
N ALA A 137 -4.87 -16.40 3.93
CA ALA A 137 -3.94 -17.36 4.52
C ALA A 137 -2.91 -16.72 5.46
N GLU A 138 -2.82 -15.39 5.50
CA GLU A 138 -1.77 -14.64 6.19
C GLU A 138 -2.34 -13.78 7.33
N ILE A 139 -1.59 -13.69 8.44
CA ILE A 139 -1.95 -12.84 9.57
C ILE A 139 -1.37 -11.43 9.34
N PRO A 140 -2.17 -10.35 9.48
CA PRO A 140 -1.65 -9.00 9.40
C PRO A 140 -0.57 -8.75 10.46
N GLY A 141 0.59 -8.24 10.04
CA GLY A 141 1.64 -7.79 10.95
C GLY A 141 1.19 -6.62 11.81
N THR A 142 1.81 -6.49 12.99
CA THR A 142 1.62 -5.36 13.89
C THR A 142 2.76 -4.36 13.77
N TRP A 143 2.55 -3.12 14.23
CA TRP A 143 3.62 -2.13 14.26
C TRP A 143 4.80 -2.55 15.16
N GLN A 144 4.56 -3.33 16.21
CA GLN A 144 5.64 -3.83 17.06
C GLN A 144 6.53 -4.83 16.33
N ASP A 145 5.97 -5.66 15.43
CA ASP A 145 6.73 -6.61 14.63
C ASP A 145 7.72 -5.85 13.73
N PHE A 146 7.29 -4.72 13.14
CA PHE A 146 8.12 -3.88 12.27
C PHE A 146 9.24 -3.14 13.02
N ARG A 147 9.14 -3.01 14.35
CA ARG A 147 10.19 -2.44 15.19
C ARG A 147 11.12 -3.49 15.80
N ALA A 148 10.71 -4.76 15.81
CA ALA A 148 11.46 -5.83 16.46
C ALA A 148 12.68 -6.28 15.63
N ASP A 149 12.68 -6.03 14.32
CA ASP A 149 13.75 -6.41 13.39
C ASP A 149 15.07 -5.64 13.61
N GLU A 150 15.07 -4.57 14.42
CA GLU A 150 16.30 -3.84 14.81
C GLU A 150 17.05 -4.49 15.99
N ARG A 151 16.55 -5.57 16.61
CA ARG A 151 17.10 -6.12 17.87
C ARG A 151 17.97 -7.38 17.74
N ASP A 152 18.31 -7.82 16.54
CA ASP A 152 19.14 -9.03 16.35
C ASP A 152 20.62 -8.74 15.98
N CYS A 153 21.08 -7.49 16.14
CA CYS A 153 22.49 -7.11 15.94
C CYS A 153 23.30 -6.91 17.24
N THR A 154 22.77 -7.30 18.40
CA THR A 154 23.59 -7.39 19.63
C THR A 154 23.83 -8.85 19.96
N GLU A 155 24.83 -9.43 19.28
CA GLU A 155 25.45 -10.69 19.68
C GLU A 155 26.35 -10.49 20.93
N PRO A 156 26.67 -11.57 21.66
CA PRO A 156 26.88 -11.60 23.11
C PRO A 156 28.22 -11.08 23.64
#